data_AF-A0A8T5FI94-F1
#
_entry.id   AF-A0A8T5FI94-F1
#
_cell.length_a   1.000
_cell.length_b   1.000
_cell.length_c   1.000
_cell.angle_alpha   90.00
_cell.angle_beta   90.00
_cell.angle_gamma   90.00
#
_symmetry.space_group_name_H-M   'P 1'
#
loop_
_entity.id
_entity.type
_entity.pdbx_description
1 polymer ?
#
loop_
_entity_poly.entity_id
_entity_poly.type
_entity_poly.pdbx_seq_one_letter_code
_entity_poly.pdbx_strand_id
1 'polypeptide(L)'
;MTEMLKDVYEMLKIDRKNSAWSAKNTMEFRFAELKSEINELNEALKNQDVENLKEEIGDSIGDLLFLIVIAEEYGYFSLKEVIETYFEKFKRRKPWIFSGEKLTIEEEMKRWRETKILEKNKK
;
A
#
# COMPACT_ATOMS: atom_id res chain seq x y z
N MET A 1 14.51 -3.19 -2.55
CA MET A 1 13.93 -1.97 -1.97
C MET A 1 15.02 -0.92 -2.04
N THR A 2 14.77 0.26 -2.60
CA THR A 2 15.79 1.32 -2.56
C THR A 2 16.16 1.59 -1.10
N GLU A 3 17.42 1.95 -0.84
CA GLU A 3 17.86 2.33 0.52
C GLU A 3 16.93 3.39 1.11
N MET A 4 16.48 4.35 0.27
CA MET A 4 15.56 5.42 0.65
C MET A 4 14.20 4.96 1.20
N LEU A 5 13.54 3.94 0.63
CA LEU A 5 12.24 3.48 1.18
C LEU A 5 12.41 2.82 2.55
N LYS A 6 13.53 2.14 2.77
CA LYS A 6 13.89 1.62 4.09
C LYS A 6 14.13 2.77 5.07
N ASP A 7 14.85 3.81 4.63
CA ASP A 7 15.15 4.97 5.46
C ASP A 7 13.88 5.72 5.88
N VAL A 8 12.91 5.89 4.96
CA VAL A 8 11.59 6.47 5.29
C VAL A 8 10.89 5.62 6.35
N TYR A 9 10.86 4.30 6.17
CA TYR A 9 10.19 3.41 7.12
C TYR A 9 10.81 3.46 8.53
N GLU A 10 12.15 3.44 8.62
CA GLU A 10 12.85 3.56 9.90
C GLU A 10 12.71 4.97 10.50
N MET A 11 12.69 6.02 9.67
CA MET A 11 12.40 7.39 10.12
C MET A 11 11.03 7.48 10.78
N LEU A 12 9.98 6.86 10.23
CA LEU A 12 8.65 6.85 10.85
C LEU A 12 8.62 6.12 12.19
N LYS A 13 9.42 5.04 12.35
CA LYS A 13 9.58 4.36 13.63
C LYS A 13 10.29 5.23 14.66
N ILE A 14 11.33 5.97 14.23
CA ILE A 14 12.05 6.93 15.07
C ILE A 14 11.11 8.07 15.49
N ASP A 15 10.34 8.62 14.55
CA ASP A 15 9.36 9.67 14.82
C ASP A 15 8.29 9.20 15.81
N ARG A 16 7.68 8.03 15.57
CA ARG A 16 6.72 7.40 16.48
C ARG A 16 7.26 7.25 17.91
N LYS A 17 8.55 6.88 18.05
CA LYS A 17 9.20 6.68 19.34
C LYS A 17 9.58 7.99 20.05
N ASN A 18 10.00 9.00 19.29
CA ASN A 18 10.64 10.20 19.84
C ASN A 18 9.76 11.45 19.82
N SER A 19 8.60 11.43 19.14
CA SER A 19 7.65 12.53 19.08
C SER A 19 6.40 12.22 19.91
N ALA A 20 6.13 13.04 20.93
CA ALA A 20 4.92 12.92 21.75
C ALA A 20 3.63 13.16 20.97
N TRP A 21 3.70 13.89 19.85
CA TRP A 21 2.58 14.06 18.93
C TRP A 21 2.36 12.76 18.14
N SER A 22 3.40 12.25 17.49
CA SER A 22 3.32 11.05 16.68
C SER A 22 2.96 9.80 17.49
N ALA A 23 3.36 9.72 18.75
CA ALA A 23 3.00 8.66 19.69
C ALA A 23 1.50 8.65 20.07
N LYS A 24 0.80 9.79 19.97
CA LYS A 24 -0.64 9.89 20.26
C LYS A 24 -1.53 9.48 19.09
N ASN A 25 -0.98 9.45 17.88
CA ASN A 25 -1.76 9.13 16.68
C ASN A 25 -2.23 7.66 16.74
N THR A 26 -3.53 7.43 16.60
CA THR A 26 -4.10 6.08 16.54
C THR A 26 -4.18 5.58 15.09
N MET A 27 -4.52 4.31 14.88
CA MET A 27 -4.78 3.78 13.53
C MET A 27 -5.94 4.52 12.87
N GLU A 28 -6.98 4.86 13.63
CA GLU A 28 -8.15 5.60 13.14
C GLU A 28 -7.77 7.00 12.70
N PHE A 29 -6.92 7.69 13.48
CA PHE A 29 -6.40 9.01 13.12
C PHE A 29 -5.57 8.93 11.84
N ARG A 30 -4.58 8.02 11.76
CA ARG A 30 -3.75 7.86 10.56
C ARG A 30 -4.54 7.45 9.32
N PHE A 31 -5.62 6.69 9.50
CA PHE A 31 -6.51 6.37 8.39
C PHE A 31 -7.37 7.56 7.94
N ALA A 32 -7.67 8.52 8.83
CA ALA A 32 -8.32 9.76 8.47
C ALA A 32 -7.39 10.66 7.65
N GLU A 33 -6.12 10.79 8.05
CA GLU A 33 -5.10 11.53 7.29
C GLU A 33 -4.91 10.91 5.89
N LEU A 34 -4.73 9.59 5.80
CA LEU A 34 -4.66 8.88 4.52
C LEU A 34 -5.86 9.14 3.61
N LYS A 35 -7.07 9.31 4.18
CA LYS A 35 -8.24 9.67 3.37
C LYS A 35 -8.17 11.08 2.83
N SER A 36 -7.56 12.02 3.55
CA SER A 36 -7.27 13.37 3.04
C SER A 36 -6.35 13.26 1.84
N GLU A 37 -5.21 12.56 1.98
CA GLU A 37 -4.21 12.45 0.89
C GLU A 37 -4.80 11.78 -0.35
N ILE A 38 -5.72 10.82 -0.18
CA ILE A 38 -6.42 10.20 -1.32
C ILE A 38 -7.41 11.18 -2.00
N ASN A 39 -8.02 12.09 -1.25
CA ASN A 39 -8.86 13.14 -1.84
C ASN A 39 -8.01 14.15 -2.60
N GLU A 40 -6.88 14.57 -2.02
CA GLU A 40 -5.93 15.51 -2.62
C GLU A 40 -5.30 14.91 -3.88
N LEU A 41 -4.91 13.62 -3.83
CA LEU A 41 -4.47 12.84 -4.99
C LEU A 41 -5.52 12.82 -6.11
N ASN A 42 -6.79 12.68 -5.76
CA ASN A 42 -7.89 12.71 -6.72
C ASN A 42 -8.11 14.11 -7.32
N GLU A 43 -7.87 15.18 -6.56
CA GLU A 43 -7.88 16.55 -7.08
C GLU A 43 -6.71 16.80 -8.03
N ALA A 44 -5.49 16.36 -7.68
CA ALA A 44 -4.32 16.43 -8.55
C ALA A 44 -4.56 15.73 -9.90
N LEU A 45 -5.17 14.53 -9.90
CA LEU A 45 -5.55 13.82 -11.11
C LEU A 45 -6.54 14.61 -11.99
N LYS A 46 -7.56 15.23 -11.38
CA LYS A 46 -8.56 16.03 -12.11
C LYS A 46 -7.92 17.26 -12.75
N ASN A 47 -6.98 17.88 -12.05
CA ASN A 47 -6.31 19.10 -12.49
C ASN A 47 -5.12 18.84 -13.43
N GLN A 48 -4.76 17.56 -13.66
CA GLN A 48 -3.55 17.16 -14.37
C GLN A 48 -2.28 17.77 -13.75
N ASP A 49 -2.30 17.99 -12.44
CA ASP A 49 -1.18 18.54 -11.69
C ASP A 49 -0.21 17.42 -11.31
N VAL A 50 0.83 17.25 -12.13
CA VAL A 50 1.80 16.17 -11.97
C VAL A 50 2.68 16.38 -10.73
N GLU A 51 2.94 17.62 -10.34
CA GLU A 51 3.77 17.90 -9.18
C GLU A 51 3.00 17.58 -7.91
N ASN A 52 1.75 18.05 -7.79
CA ASN A 52 0.90 17.69 -6.66
C ASN A 52 0.65 16.18 -6.64
N LEU A 53 0.40 15.55 -7.80
CA LEU A 53 0.19 14.09 -7.87
C LEU A 53 1.35 13.30 -7.25
N LYS A 54 2.60 13.75 -7.46
CA LYS A 54 3.79 13.12 -6.91
C LYS A 54 3.88 13.31 -5.39
N GLU A 55 3.52 14.48 -4.89
CA GLU A 55 3.45 14.83 -3.47
C GLU A 55 2.43 13.95 -2.74
N GLU A 56 1.18 13.94 -3.21
CA GLU A 56 0.09 13.18 -2.55
C GLU A 56 0.30 11.67 -2.58
N ILE A 57 0.96 11.14 -3.63
CA ILE A 57 1.37 9.73 -3.66
C ILE A 57 2.41 9.46 -2.55
N GLY A 58 3.34 10.39 -2.34
CA GLY A 58 4.33 10.33 -1.27
C GLY A 58 3.69 10.33 0.12
N ASP A 59 2.77 11.24 0.37
CA ASP A 59 2.07 11.36 1.66
C ASP A 59 1.19 10.14 1.93
N SER A 60 0.47 9.66 0.90
CA SER A 60 -0.27 8.41 0.96
C SER A 60 0.61 7.21 1.32
N ILE A 61 1.84 7.14 0.79
CA ILE A 61 2.82 6.10 1.16
C ILE A 61 3.25 6.28 2.62
N GLY A 62 3.53 7.51 3.05
CA GLY A 62 3.90 7.85 4.42
C GLY A 62 2.87 7.37 5.44
N ASP A 63 1.60 7.72 5.26
CA ASP A 63 0.54 7.31 6.17
C ASP A 63 0.24 5.81 6.14
N LEU A 64 0.32 5.17 4.97
CA LEU A 64 0.21 3.70 4.86
C LEU A 64 1.34 3.00 5.64
N LEU A 65 2.57 3.49 5.52
CA LEU A 65 3.70 2.96 6.28
C LEU A 65 3.53 3.23 7.79
N PHE A 66 3.00 4.39 8.17
CA PHE A 66 2.73 4.73 9.57
C PHE A 66 1.68 3.80 10.20
N LEU A 67 0.61 3.46 9.46
CA LEU A 67 -0.35 2.44 9.89
C LEU A 67 0.32 1.10 10.18
N ILE A 68 1.30 0.71 9.35
CA ILE A 68 2.06 -0.52 9.56
C ILE A 68 2.98 -0.41 10.78
N VAL A 69 3.62 0.74 11.01
CA VAL A 69 4.41 0.99 12.25
C VAL A 69 3.55 0.81 13.50
N ILE A 70 2.33 1.35 13.50
CA ILE A 70 1.39 1.19 14.62
C ILE A 70 0.95 -0.27 14.75
N ALA A 71 0.67 -0.96 13.64
CA ALA A 71 0.29 -2.39 13.66
C ALA A 71 1.43 -3.29 14.19
N GLU A 72 2.68 -2.97 13.88
CA GLU A 72 3.87 -3.63 14.43
C GLU A 72 3.99 -3.39 15.94
N GLU A 73 3.74 -2.15 16.41
CA GLU A 73 3.74 -1.80 17.84
C GLU A 73 2.73 -2.65 18.63
N TYR A 74 1.56 -2.92 18.05
CA TYR A 74 0.54 -3.80 18.63
C TYR A 74 0.80 -5.30 18.42
N GLY A 75 1.86 -5.68 17.71
CA GLY A 75 2.19 -7.08 17.43
C GLY A 75 1.23 -7.78 16.47
N TYR A 76 0.52 -7.03 15.60
CA TYR A 76 -0.45 -7.58 14.67
C TYR A 76 0.21 -8.18 13.41
N PHE A 77 1.06 -7.42 12.75
CA PHE A 77 1.79 -7.84 11.55
C PHE A 77 2.91 -6.85 11.24
N SER A 78 3.89 -7.32 10.46
CA SER A 78 5.02 -6.53 9.97
C SER A 78 4.83 -6.00 8.56
N LEU A 79 5.65 -4.99 8.18
CA LEU A 79 5.74 -4.55 6.78
C LEU A 79 6.07 -5.72 5.85
N LYS A 80 6.95 -6.62 6.28
CA LYS A 80 7.30 -7.82 5.51
C LYS A 80 6.07 -8.70 5.25
N GLU A 81 5.28 -8.97 6.28
CA GLU A 81 4.06 -9.79 6.15
C GLU A 81 3.00 -9.14 5.25
N VAL A 82 2.86 -7.81 5.30
CA VAL A 82 1.96 -7.06 4.39
C VAL A 82 2.40 -7.23 2.94
N ILE A 83 3.68 -7.03 2.65
CA ILE A 83 4.22 -7.14 1.29
C ILE A 83 4.17 -8.58 0.78
N GLU A 84 4.52 -9.57 1.61
CA GLU A 84 4.43 -10.98 1.27
C GLU A 84 2.98 -11.39 0.96
N THR A 85 2.03 -10.96 1.79
CA THR A 85 0.60 -11.22 1.57
C THR A 85 0.12 -10.64 0.23
N TYR A 86 0.54 -9.42 -0.09
CA TYR A 86 0.20 -8.81 -1.38
C TYR A 86 0.88 -9.52 -2.55
N PHE A 87 2.17 -9.84 -2.43
CA PHE A 87 2.96 -10.48 -3.46
C PHE A 87 2.40 -11.85 -3.83
N GLU A 88 2.10 -12.71 -2.85
CA GLU A 88 1.51 -14.02 -3.09
C GLU A 88 0.12 -13.93 -3.72
N LYS A 89 -0.70 -12.97 -3.29
CA LYS A 89 -1.99 -12.66 -3.91
C LYS A 89 -1.83 -12.20 -5.35
N PHE A 90 -0.83 -11.38 -5.65
CA PHE A 90 -0.56 -10.86 -6.99
C PHE A 90 -0.09 -11.97 -7.93
N LYS A 91 0.88 -12.79 -7.49
CA LYS A 91 1.34 -14.00 -8.17
C LYS A 91 0.19 -14.95 -8.51
N ARG A 92 -0.66 -15.26 -7.53
CA ARG A 92 -1.80 -16.15 -7.74
C ARG A 92 -2.78 -15.59 -8.76
N ARG A 93 -3.06 -14.29 -8.73
CA ARG A 93 -4.05 -13.63 -9.61
C ARG A 93 -3.56 -13.39 -11.03
N LYS A 94 -2.25 -13.32 -11.23
CA LYS A 94 -1.62 -13.02 -12.52
C LYS A 94 -0.39 -13.90 -12.75
N PRO A 95 -0.51 -15.24 -12.79
CA PRO A 95 0.65 -16.12 -12.91
C PRO A 95 1.43 -15.92 -14.23
N TRP A 96 0.75 -15.49 -15.30
CA TRP A 96 1.33 -15.33 -16.63
C TRP A 96 2.44 -14.27 -16.69
N ILE A 97 2.39 -13.24 -15.83
CA ILE A 97 3.45 -12.22 -15.79
C ILE A 97 4.79 -12.79 -15.29
N PHE A 98 4.76 -13.96 -14.63
CA PHE A 98 5.96 -14.65 -14.12
C PHE A 98 6.35 -15.87 -14.97
N SER A 99 5.44 -16.42 -15.77
CA SER A 99 5.73 -17.56 -16.65
C SER A 99 6.25 -17.15 -18.04
N GLY A 100 6.08 -15.88 -18.42
CA GLY A 100 6.42 -15.39 -19.78
C GLY A 100 5.39 -15.80 -20.84
N GLU A 101 4.25 -16.35 -20.43
CA GLU A 101 3.13 -16.64 -21.33
C GLU A 101 2.59 -15.33 -21.93
N LYS A 102 2.42 -15.31 -23.26
CA LYS A 102 1.81 -14.18 -23.97
C LYS A 102 0.33 -14.45 -24.14
N LEU A 103 -0.50 -13.60 -23.55
CA LEU A 103 -1.95 -13.66 -23.59
C LEU A 103 -2.54 -12.41 -24.24
N THR A 104 -3.72 -12.51 -24.83
CA THR A 104 -4.49 -11.32 -25.22
C THR A 104 -5.10 -10.65 -23.99
N ILE A 105 -5.51 -9.38 -24.12
CA ILE A 105 -6.16 -8.63 -23.04
C ILE A 105 -7.41 -9.37 -22.54
N GLU A 106 -8.19 -9.97 -23.46
CA GLU A 106 -9.38 -10.74 -23.13
C GLU A 106 -9.05 -11.98 -22.30
N GLU A 107 -7.97 -12.69 -22.65
CA GLU A 107 -7.49 -13.87 -21.93
C GLU A 107 -6.98 -13.51 -20.52
N GLU A 108 -6.18 -12.46 -20.40
CA GLU A 108 -5.71 -11.96 -19.10
C GLU A 108 -6.89 -11.58 -18.18
N MET A 109 -7.84 -10.83 -18.72
CA MET A 109 -9.03 -10.38 -17.98
C MET A 109 -9.92 -11.53 -17.54
N LYS A 110 -10.11 -12.54 -18.40
CA LYS A 110 -10.88 -13.75 -18.09
C LYS A 110 -10.22 -14.50 -16.94
N ARG A 111 -8.93 -14.85 -17.06
CA ARG A 111 -8.20 -15.63 -16.04
C ARG A 111 -8.09 -14.89 -14.70
N TRP A 112 -7.88 -13.57 -14.72
CA TRP A 112 -7.84 -12.75 -13.51
C TRP A 112 -9.17 -12.74 -12.75
N ARG A 113 -10.30 -12.61 -13.49
CA ARG A 113 -11.65 -12.63 -12.90
C ARG A 113 -11.97 -14.00 -12.32
N GLU A 114 -11.68 -15.09 -13.04
CA GLU A 114 -11.88 -16.46 -12.57
C GLU A 114 -11.13 -16.69 -11.25
N THR A 115 -9.86 -16.28 -11.17
CA THR A 115 -9.06 -16.41 -9.95
C THR A 115 -9.64 -15.61 -8.78
N LYS A 116 -10.13 -14.37 -9.03
CA LYS A 116 -10.79 -13.55 -8.01
C LYS A 116 -12.07 -14.20 -7.45
N ILE A 117 -12.86 -14.86 -8.29
CA ILE A 117 -14.10 -15.55 -7.88
C ILE A 117 -13.75 -16.74 -6.99
N LEU A 118 -12.77 -17.55 -7.39
CA LEU A 118 -12.31 -18.70 -6.61
C LEU A 118 -11.79 -18.31 -5.22
N GLU A 119 -11.10 -17.17 -5.09
CA GLU A 119 -10.63 -16.67 -3.79
C GLU A 119 -11.79 -16.22 -2.88
N LYS A 120 -12.82 -15.57 -3.44
CA LYS A 120 -13.98 -15.12 -2.65
C LYS A 120 -14.76 -16.30 -2.07
N ASN A 121 -14.84 -17.40 -2.80
CA ASN A 121 -15.55 -18.60 -2.37
C ASN A 121 -14.79 -19.45 -1.33
N LYS A 122 -13.51 -19.13 -1.07
CA LYS A 122 -12.66 -19.81 -0.07
C LYS A 122 -12.57 -19.07 1.28
N LYS A 123 -13.17 -17.88 1.38
CA LYS A 123 -13.26 -17.09 2.61
C LYS A 123 -14.64 -17.26 3.23
#